data_AF-A0A921SYE6-F1
#
_entry.id   AF-A0A921SYE6-F1
#
_cell.length_a   1.000
_cell.length_b   1.000
_cell.length_c   1.000
_cell.angle_alpha   90.00
_cell.angle_beta   90.00
_cell.angle_gamma   90.00
#
_symmetry.space_group_name_H-M   'P 1'
#
loop_
_entity.id
_entity.type
_entity.pdbx_description
1 polymer ?
#
loop_
_entity_poly.entity_id
_entity_poly.type
_entity_poly.pdbx_seq_one_letter_code
_entity_poly.pdbx_strand_id
1 'polypeptide(L)'
;MGKYRLDYFSKYYFYEEDKFSQEVEDGEFILEQIKKSNRFDYKGHSYKYTKFGNISKRNTQRDVEVEIQKDNIDVIINGENAHLDLIYKFETKDLEDHIRITTRISEKNDDISCILYIDYNQGNDFVKELEDVKRVQQEYMNISNKK
;
A
#
# COMPACT_ATOMS: atom_id res chain seq x y z
N MET A 1 -4.01 19.13 10.69
CA MET A 1 -3.05 18.00 10.80
C MET A 1 -3.82 16.89 11.48
N GLY A 2 -4.33 15.96 10.70
CA GLY A 2 -4.98 14.77 11.23
C GLY A 2 -3.93 13.75 11.65
N LYS A 3 -4.21 13.04 12.74
CA LYS A 3 -3.42 11.90 13.21
C LYS A 3 -4.34 10.70 13.33
N TYR A 4 -3.94 9.60 12.71
CA TYR A 4 -4.76 8.41 12.53
C TYR A 4 -3.94 7.18 12.88
N ARG A 5 -4.64 6.11 13.25
CA ARG A 5 -4.03 4.81 13.51
C ARG A 5 -4.69 3.76 12.62
N LEU A 6 -3.92 3.18 11.71
CA LEU A 6 -4.36 2.07 10.88
C LEU A 6 -4.18 0.76 11.64
N ASP A 7 -5.19 -0.09 11.59
CA ASP A 7 -5.12 -1.45 12.11
C ASP A 7 -4.18 -2.30 11.24
N TYR A 8 -4.21 -2.07 9.92
CA TYR A 8 -3.33 -2.74 8.98
C TYR A 8 -2.88 -1.83 7.84
N PHE A 9 -1.59 -1.91 7.52
CA PHE A 9 -1.01 -1.34 6.31
C PHE A 9 -0.27 -2.45 5.55
N SER A 10 -0.79 -2.84 4.40
CA SER A 10 -0.25 -3.94 3.60
C SER A 10 0.31 -3.43 2.27
N LYS A 11 1.59 -3.70 2.03
CA LYS A 11 2.29 -3.48 0.77
C LYS A 11 2.36 -4.78 -0.04
N TYR A 12 2.13 -4.68 -1.34
CA TYR A 12 2.12 -5.81 -2.27
C TYR A 12 3.15 -5.62 -3.37
N TYR A 13 4.12 -6.53 -3.40
CA TYR A 13 5.15 -6.62 -4.42
C TYR A 13 4.82 -7.79 -5.35
N PHE A 14 5.04 -7.60 -6.66
CA PHE A 14 4.72 -8.60 -7.67
C PHE A 14 5.96 -8.96 -8.47
N TYR A 15 6.16 -10.25 -8.69
CA TYR A 15 7.34 -10.78 -9.37
C TYR A 15 6.90 -11.82 -10.39
N GLU A 16 7.52 -11.78 -11.56
CA GLU A 16 7.57 -12.95 -12.43
C GLU A 16 8.37 -14.07 -11.73
N GLU A 17 8.05 -15.33 -12.02
CA GLU A 17 8.60 -16.49 -11.31
C GLU A 17 10.14 -16.60 -11.45
N ASP A 18 10.66 -16.30 -12.64
CA ASP A 18 12.10 -16.28 -12.93
C ASP A 18 12.83 -15.19 -12.15
N LYS A 19 12.26 -13.99 -12.07
CA LYS A 19 12.80 -12.87 -11.30
C LYS A 19 12.69 -13.09 -9.80
N PHE A 20 11.59 -13.68 -9.33
CA PHE A 20 11.37 -13.94 -7.91
C PHE A 20 12.52 -14.76 -7.31
N SER A 21 12.95 -15.81 -8.01
CA SER A 21 14.03 -16.69 -7.56
C SER A 21 15.40 -16.00 -7.51
N GLN A 22 15.59 -14.93 -8.28
CA GLN A 22 16.83 -14.16 -8.36
C GLN A 22 16.86 -12.98 -7.38
N GLU A 23 15.72 -12.31 -7.20
CA GLU A 23 15.62 -11.04 -6.48
C GLU A 23 15.19 -11.20 -5.02
N VAL A 24 14.58 -12.34 -4.66
CA VAL A 24 14.07 -12.60 -3.31
C VAL A 24 15.00 -13.59 -2.59
N GLU A 25 15.43 -13.21 -1.39
CA GLU A 25 16.17 -14.11 -0.48
C GLU A 25 15.37 -15.39 -0.23
N ASP A 26 16.03 -16.55 -0.33
CA ASP A 26 15.41 -17.88 -0.28
C ASP A 26 14.31 -18.10 -1.35
N GLY A 27 14.39 -17.36 -2.47
CA GLY A 27 13.36 -17.33 -3.52
C GLY A 27 12.98 -18.72 -4.04
N GLU A 28 13.97 -19.55 -4.41
CA GLU A 28 13.70 -20.92 -4.88
C GLU A 28 12.97 -21.78 -3.83
N PHE A 29 13.42 -21.72 -2.57
CA PHE A 29 12.79 -22.46 -1.48
C PHE A 29 11.33 -22.01 -1.28
N ILE A 30 11.08 -20.71 -1.24
CA ILE A 30 9.73 -20.15 -1.12
C ILE A 30 8.87 -20.60 -2.30
N LEU A 31 9.42 -20.59 -3.51
CA LEU A 31 8.76 -21.01 -4.74
C LEU A 31 8.24 -22.45 -4.65
N GLU A 32 9.09 -23.36 -4.17
CA GLU A 32 8.71 -24.76 -3.97
C GLU A 32 7.56 -24.92 -2.96
N GLN A 33 7.53 -24.10 -1.90
CA GLN A 33 6.45 -24.15 -0.91
C GLN A 33 5.13 -23.60 -1.45
N ILE A 34 5.15 -22.47 -2.18
CA ILE A 34 3.94 -21.93 -2.80
C ILE A 34 3.40 -22.84 -3.90
N LYS A 35 4.25 -23.59 -4.63
CA LYS A 35 3.80 -24.60 -5.60
C LYS A 35 3.04 -25.76 -4.94
N LYS A 36 3.39 -26.12 -3.71
CA LYS A 36 2.72 -27.20 -2.94
C LYS A 36 1.40 -26.77 -2.31
N SER A 37 1.32 -25.52 -1.85
CA SER A 37 0.26 -25.07 -0.92
C SER A 37 -0.48 -23.80 -1.37
N ASN A 38 -0.12 -23.23 -2.53
CA ASN A 38 -0.58 -21.96 -3.08
C ASN A 38 -0.24 -20.70 -2.25
N ARG A 39 0.00 -20.83 -0.94
CA ARG A 39 0.43 -19.76 -0.04
C ARG A 39 1.46 -20.25 0.94
N PHE A 40 2.51 -19.47 1.14
CA PHE A 40 3.54 -19.74 2.12
C PHE A 40 3.85 -18.47 2.91
N ASP A 41 3.82 -18.56 4.25
CA ASP A 41 4.18 -17.45 5.13
C ASP A 41 5.61 -17.71 5.66
N TYR A 42 6.53 -16.78 5.41
CA TYR A 42 7.96 -16.96 5.68
C TYR A 42 8.64 -15.64 6.00
N LYS A 43 9.50 -15.62 7.03
CA LYS A 43 10.25 -14.44 7.51
C LYS A 43 9.39 -13.16 7.62
N GLY A 44 8.16 -13.29 8.14
CA GLY A 44 7.24 -12.16 8.34
C GLY A 44 6.51 -11.67 7.08
N HIS A 45 6.70 -12.35 5.95
CA HIS A 45 6.01 -12.06 4.69
C HIS A 45 5.05 -13.19 4.32
N SER A 46 4.06 -12.86 3.50
CA SER A 46 3.15 -13.83 2.90
C SER A 46 3.37 -13.88 1.40
N TYR A 47 3.58 -15.08 0.86
CA TYR A 47 3.86 -15.33 -0.55
C TYR A 47 2.73 -16.15 -1.15
N LYS A 48 2.28 -15.79 -2.36
CA LYS A 48 1.19 -16.49 -3.04
C LYS A 48 1.21 -16.24 -4.55
N TYR A 49 0.84 -17.26 -5.33
CA TYR A 49 0.49 -17.06 -6.74
C TYR A 49 -0.77 -16.22 -6.90
N THR A 50 -0.70 -15.19 -7.74
CA THR A 50 -1.88 -14.44 -8.15
C THR A 50 -2.68 -15.24 -9.19
N LYS A 51 -3.89 -14.77 -9.49
CA LYS A 51 -4.72 -15.33 -10.56
C LYS A 51 -4.08 -15.21 -11.96
N PHE A 52 -3.03 -14.40 -12.11
CA PHE A 52 -2.33 -14.17 -13.37
C PHE A 52 -1.06 -15.01 -13.51
N GLY A 53 -0.75 -15.87 -12.54
CA GLY A 53 0.42 -16.77 -12.58
C GLY A 53 1.71 -16.15 -12.04
N ASN A 54 1.76 -14.84 -11.79
CA ASN A 54 2.89 -14.21 -11.10
C ASN A 54 2.82 -14.36 -9.58
N ILE A 55 3.89 -14.00 -8.87
CA ILE A 55 4.03 -14.19 -7.43
C ILE A 55 3.82 -12.86 -6.72
N SER A 56 2.96 -12.87 -5.71
CA SER A 56 2.79 -11.75 -4.80
C SER A 56 3.53 -12.00 -3.49
N LYS A 57 4.31 -11.00 -3.05
CA LYS A 57 4.83 -10.88 -1.70
C LYS A 57 4.05 -9.79 -0.98
N ARG A 58 3.41 -10.13 0.13
CA ARG A 58 2.72 -9.19 1.00
C ARG A 58 3.55 -8.90 2.24
N ASN A 59 3.76 -7.62 2.51
CA ASN A 59 4.32 -7.12 3.75
C ASN A 59 3.23 -6.35 4.51
N THR A 60 2.82 -6.84 5.68
CA THR A 60 1.74 -6.24 6.47
C THR A 60 2.28 -5.74 7.80
N GLN A 61 2.12 -4.45 8.02
CA GLN A 61 2.32 -3.80 9.32
C GLN A 61 0.97 -3.64 10.02
N ARG A 62 1.00 -3.63 11.35
CA ARG A 62 -0.15 -3.38 12.23
C ARG A 62 0.13 -2.14 13.05
N ASP A 63 -0.90 -1.54 13.61
CA ASP A 63 -0.76 -0.44 14.57
C ASP A 63 0.04 0.74 13.98
N VAL A 64 -0.28 1.12 12.74
CA VAL A 64 0.50 2.08 11.96
C VAL A 64 0.00 3.49 12.21
N GLU A 65 0.89 4.39 12.62
CA GLU A 65 0.59 5.82 12.77
C GLU A 65 0.64 6.50 11.41
N VAL A 66 -0.39 7.30 11.11
CA VAL A 66 -0.44 8.14 9.90
C VAL A 66 -0.74 9.57 10.29
N GLU A 67 0.08 10.50 9.82
CA GLU A 67 -0.18 11.93 9.94
C GLU A 67 -0.41 12.54 8.56
N ILE A 68 -1.48 13.33 8.45
CA ILE A 68 -1.81 14.07 7.24
C ILE A 68 -1.70 15.56 7.54
N GLN A 69 -0.78 16.22 6.82
CA GLN A 69 -0.57 17.66 6.93
C GLN A 69 -1.40 18.38 5.89
N LYS A 70 -1.91 19.55 6.26
CA LYS A 70 -2.72 20.37 5.36
C LYS A 70 -1.85 20.83 4.18
N ASP A 71 -2.44 20.84 2.98
CA ASP A 71 -1.81 21.36 1.76
C ASP A 71 -0.48 20.64 1.40
N ASN A 72 -0.33 19.38 1.82
CA ASN A 72 0.81 18.53 1.51
C ASN A 72 0.40 17.41 0.55
N ILE A 73 1.29 17.07 -0.40
CA ILE A 73 1.11 15.96 -1.34
C ILE A 73 1.48 14.61 -0.74
N ASP A 74 2.25 14.62 0.34
CA ASP A 74 2.77 13.44 1.04
C ASP A 74 2.06 13.26 2.39
N VAL A 75 2.12 12.03 2.90
CA VAL A 75 1.68 11.67 4.24
C VAL A 75 2.89 11.20 5.06
N ILE A 76 2.77 11.22 6.38
CA ILE A 76 3.79 10.64 7.27
C ILE A 76 3.25 9.30 7.76
N ILE A 77 3.97 8.21 7.52
CA ILE A 77 3.63 6.87 7.97
C ILE A 77 4.73 6.40 8.92
N ASN A 78 4.38 6.12 10.19
CA ASN A 78 5.33 5.75 11.25
C ASN A 78 6.52 6.73 11.38
N GLY A 79 6.26 8.02 11.22
CA GLY A 79 7.29 9.06 11.30
C GLY A 79 8.11 9.28 10.02
N GLU A 80 7.87 8.49 8.97
CA GLU A 80 8.57 8.62 7.68
C GLU A 80 7.66 9.24 6.62
N ASN A 81 8.20 10.17 5.81
CA ASN A 81 7.47 10.70 4.66
C ASN A 81 7.23 9.60 3.62
N ALA A 82 5.99 9.51 3.15
CA ALA A 82 5.53 8.55 2.17
C ALA A 82 4.62 9.23 1.15
N HIS A 83 4.88 8.97 -0.13
CA HIS A 83 4.02 9.42 -1.21
C HIS A 83 2.99 8.34 -1.54
N LEU A 84 1.73 8.58 -1.21
CA LEU A 84 0.61 7.76 -1.70
C LEU A 84 0.13 8.34 -3.04
N ASP A 85 0.17 7.55 -4.11
CA ASP A 85 -0.32 8.00 -5.42
C ASP A 85 -1.85 7.85 -5.50
N LEU A 86 -2.53 8.85 -4.95
CA LEU A 86 -3.99 8.90 -4.84
C LEU A 86 -4.66 9.34 -6.15
N ILE A 87 -3.90 9.94 -7.07
CA ILE A 87 -4.38 10.28 -8.42
C ILE A 87 -4.58 8.99 -9.22
N TYR A 88 -3.55 8.13 -9.26
CA TYR A 88 -3.58 6.91 -10.05
C TYR A 88 -4.53 5.88 -9.45
N LYS A 89 -4.53 5.70 -8.12
CA LYS A 89 -5.43 4.77 -7.44
C LYS A 89 -5.86 5.28 -6.08
N PHE A 90 -7.17 5.42 -5.89
CA PHE A 90 -7.75 5.69 -4.57
C PHE A 90 -9.17 5.12 -4.55
N GLU A 91 -9.27 3.88 -4.10
CA GLU A 91 -10.54 3.14 -4.00
C GLU A 91 -10.85 2.89 -2.52
N THR A 92 -12.01 3.34 -2.08
CA THR A 92 -12.52 3.08 -0.72
C THR A 92 -13.56 1.96 -0.77
N LYS A 93 -13.60 1.16 0.29
CA LYS A 93 -14.63 0.15 0.49
C LYS A 93 -14.97 0.05 1.97
N ASP A 94 -16.25 0.24 2.25
CA ASP A 94 -16.86 -0.01 3.56
C ASP A 94 -16.91 -1.52 3.83
N LEU A 95 -16.36 -1.93 4.97
CA LEU A 95 -16.44 -3.29 5.52
C LEU A 95 -17.37 -3.32 6.75
N GLU A 96 -17.35 -4.37 7.56
CA GLU A 96 -18.23 -4.45 8.73
C GLU A 96 -17.79 -3.50 9.86
N ASP A 97 -16.48 -3.38 10.07
CA ASP A 97 -15.84 -2.65 11.17
C ASP A 97 -14.73 -1.69 10.72
N HIS A 98 -14.37 -1.70 9.43
CA HIS A 98 -13.30 -0.87 8.88
C HIS A 98 -13.71 -0.21 7.56
N ILE A 99 -13.01 0.88 7.23
CA ILE A 99 -12.85 1.33 5.84
C ILE A 99 -11.55 0.75 5.29
N ARG A 100 -11.63 0.12 4.12
CA ARG A 100 -10.47 -0.33 3.37
C ARG A 100 -10.18 0.64 2.25
N ILE A 101 -8.97 1.19 2.23
CA ILE A 101 -8.46 2.04 1.16
C ILE A 101 -7.44 1.24 0.34
N THR A 102 -7.62 1.19 -0.98
CA THR A 102 -6.64 0.61 -1.91
C THR A 102 -6.03 1.73 -2.74
N THR A 103 -4.71 1.87 -2.67
CA THR A 103 -3.94 2.91 -3.38
C THR A 103 -2.57 2.37 -3.79
N ARG A 104 -1.67 3.24 -4.26
CA ARG A 104 -0.25 2.94 -4.50
C ARG A 104 0.62 3.78 -3.59
N ILE A 105 1.81 3.28 -3.28
CA ILE A 105 2.85 4.01 -2.56
C ILE A 105 4.13 3.99 -3.38
N SER A 106 4.76 5.15 -3.52
CA SER A 106 6.04 5.27 -4.23
C SER A 106 7.18 4.88 -3.29
N GLU A 107 7.97 3.91 -3.71
CA GLU A 107 9.25 3.55 -3.12
C GLU A 107 10.37 3.91 -4.12
N LYS A 108 11.62 3.97 -3.66
CA LYS A 108 12.76 4.49 -4.44
C LYS A 108 12.88 3.94 -5.87
N ASN A 109 12.46 2.71 -6.09
CA ASN A 109 12.64 2.00 -7.36
C ASN A 109 11.31 1.51 -7.98
N ASP A 110 10.18 1.68 -7.30
CA ASP A 110 8.90 1.12 -7.77
C ASP A 110 7.69 1.78 -7.10
N ASP A 111 6.57 1.79 -7.79
CA ASP A 111 5.27 2.22 -7.28
C ASP A 111 4.43 0.98 -7.00
N ILE A 112 4.33 0.59 -5.74
CA ILE A 112 3.69 -0.67 -5.36
C ILE A 112 2.25 -0.47 -4.91
N SER A 113 1.42 -1.49 -5.07
CA SER A 113 0.06 -1.45 -4.53
C SER A 113 0.08 -1.57 -3.01
N CYS A 114 -0.73 -0.77 -2.33
CA CYS A 114 -0.93 -0.91 -0.90
C CYS A 114 -2.41 -0.85 -0.51
N ILE A 115 -2.70 -1.43 0.65
CA ILE A 115 -4.03 -1.45 1.27
C ILE A 115 -3.90 -0.94 2.70
N LEU A 116 -4.73 0.04 3.04
CA LEU A 116 -4.87 0.59 4.38
C LEU A 116 -6.22 0.12 4.94
N TYR A 117 -6.23 -0.36 6.18
CA TYR A 117 -7.44 -0.66 6.93
C TYR A 117 -7.47 0.25 8.15
N ILE A 118 -8.57 0.96 8.30
CA ILE A 118 -8.80 1.88 9.40
C ILE A 118 -10.18 1.64 10.01
N ASP A 119 -10.22 1.53 11.33
CA ASP A 119 -11.46 1.46 12.10
C ASP A 119 -12.44 2.61 11.77
N TYR A 120 -13.74 2.30 11.76
CA TYR A 120 -14.79 3.24 11.37
C TYR A 120 -14.87 4.51 12.23
N ASN A 121 -14.44 4.47 13.49
CA ASN A 121 -14.53 5.63 14.38
C ASN A 121 -13.66 6.81 13.91
N GLN A 122 -12.65 6.53 13.07
CA GLN A 122 -11.77 7.54 12.46
C GLN A 122 -11.73 7.46 10.93
N GLY A 123 -12.30 6.42 10.33
CA GLY A 123 -12.20 6.15 8.90
C GLY A 123 -12.77 7.25 8.00
N ASN A 124 -13.92 7.82 8.33
CA ASN A 124 -14.57 8.84 7.50
C ASN A 124 -13.73 10.12 7.41
N ASP A 125 -13.20 10.58 8.56
CA ASP A 125 -12.34 11.77 8.60
C ASP A 125 -11.01 11.50 7.89
N PHE A 126 -10.44 10.30 8.06
CA PHE A 126 -9.23 9.88 7.36
C PHE A 126 -9.40 9.89 5.84
N VAL A 127 -10.49 9.31 5.33
CA VAL A 127 -10.78 9.31 3.88
C VAL A 127 -10.91 10.73 3.35
N LYS A 128 -11.61 11.60 4.06
CA LYS A 128 -11.76 13.01 3.68
C LYS A 128 -10.42 13.74 3.63
N GLU A 129 -9.53 13.51 4.59
CA GLU A 129 -8.18 14.09 4.55
C GLU A 129 -7.33 13.52 3.41
N LEU A 130 -7.49 12.24 3.05
CA LEU A 130 -6.86 11.68 1.84
C LEU A 130 -7.44 12.27 0.55
N GLU A 131 -8.74 12.58 0.49
CA GLU A 131 -9.34 13.32 -0.63
C GLU A 131 -8.70 14.71 -0.80
N ASP A 132 -8.41 15.39 0.32
CA ASP A 132 -7.69 16.67 0.30
C ASP A 132 -6.25 16.50 -0.21
N VAL A 133 -5.51 15.48 0.23
CA VAL A 133 -4.17 15.16 -0.30
C VAL A 133 -4.24 14.92 -1.80
N LYS A 134 -5.21 14.12 -2.27
CA LYS A 134 -5.43 13.86 -3.69
C LYS A 134 -5.70 15.14 -4.48
N ARG A 135 -6.53 16.06 -3.95
CA ARG A 135 -6.81 17.36 -4.58
C ARG A 135 -5.52 18.17 -4.74
N VAL A 136 -4.70 18.24 -3.71
CA VAL A 136 -3.40 18.94 -3.74
C VAL A 136 -2.47 18.32 -4.78
N GLN A 137 -2.38 16.99 -4.84
CA GLN A 137 -1.61 16.30 -5.89
C GLN A 137 -2.08 16.69 -7.30
N GLN A 138 -3.39 16.74 -7.54
CA GLN A 138 -3.97 17.12 -8.84
C GLN A 138 -3.66 18.57 -9.22
N GLU A 139 -3.68 19.50 -8.25
CA GLU A 139 -3.32 20.90 -8.47
C GLU A 139 -1.86 21.02 -8.95
N TYR A 140 -0.94 20.30 -8.32
CA TYR A 140 0.47 20.27 -8.72
C TYR A 140 0.69 19.66 -10.11
N MET A 141 0.00 18.56 -10.43
CA MET A 141 0.06 17.93 -11.76
C MET A 141 -0.42 18.91 -12.85
N ASN A 142 -1.51 19.64 -12.60
CA ASN A 142 -2.06 20.62 -13.53
C ASN A 142 -1.16 21.85 -13.72
N ILE A 143 -0.43 22.27 -12.70
CA ILE A 143 0.57 23.33 -12.81
C ILE A 143 1.75 22.86 -13.67
N SER A 144 2.20 21.62 -13.47
CA SER A 144 3.30 21.04 -14.26
C SER A 144 2.96 20.94 -15.74
N ASN A 145 1.72 20.59 -16.09
CA ASN A 145 1.28 20.44 -17.48
C ASN A 145 1.03 21.76 -18.22
N LYS A 146 1.03 22.90 -17.52
CA LYS A 146 0.84 24.23 -18.10
C LYS A 146 2.15 24.97 -18.38
N LYS A 147 3.30 24.41 -17.99
CA LYS A 147 4.63 24.93 -18.29
C LYS A 147 5.21 24.20 -19.50
#